data_AF-A0A940FGH8-F1
#
_entry.id   AF-A0A940FGH8-F1
#
_cell.length_a   1.000
_cell.length_b   1.000
_cell.length_c   1.000
_cell.angle_alpha   90.00
_cell.angle_beta   90.00
_cell.angle_gamma   90.00
#
_symmetry.space_group_name_H-M   'P 1'
#
loop_
_entity.id
_entity.type
_entity.pdbx_description
1 polymer ?
#
loop_
_entity_poly.entity_id
_entity_poly.type
_entity_poly.pdbx_seq_one_letter_code
_entity_poly.pdbx_strand_id
1 'polypeptide(L)'
;MGTPDFAVASLKALVDRGFNIVGVITAPDKPAGRGMKMNESAVKKYAAEQGLKILQPLKLKDPVFLDELRALKADLQIVVAFRMLPELVWNMPPMGTINVHASLLPKYRGCL
;
A
#
# COMPACT_ATOMS: atom_id res chain seq x y z
N MET A 1 0.40 -2.55 0.21
CA MET A 1 0.63 -1.13 -0.15
C MET A 1 -0.15 -0.81 -1.40
N GLY A 2 -1.00 0.21 -1.38
CA GLY A 2 -1.81 0.59 -2.55
C GLY A 2 -2.69 1.80 -2.26
N THR A 3 -3.21 2.44 -3.32
CA THR A 3 -3.98 3.69 -3.20
C THR A 3 -5.37 3.63 -3.86
N PRO A 4 -5.50 3.27 -5.15
CA PRO A 4 -6.79 3.38 -5.85
C PRO A 4 -7.71 2.18 -5.59
N ASP A 5 -8.96 2.26 -6.08
CA ASP A 5 -9.96 1.18 -5.99
C ASP A 5 -9.43 -0.16 -6.51
N PHE A 6 -8.60 -0.14 -7.56
CA PHE A 6 -7.97 -1.35 -8.11
C PHE A 6 -7.18 -2.16 -7.06
N ALA A 7 -6.56 -1.49 -6.08
CA ALA A 7 -5.81 -2.14 -5.02
C ALA A 7 -6.72 -2.74 -3.92
N VAL A 8 -7.96 -2.27 -3.79
CA VAL A 8 -8.91 -2.75 -2.76
C VAL A 8 -9.26 -4.21 -3.00
N ALA A 9 -9.46 -4.63 -4.25
CA ALA A 9 -9.79 -6.01 -4.57
C ALA A 9 -8.72 -7.00 -4.08
N SER A 10 -7.44 -6.64 -4.22
CA SER A 10 -6.32 -7.45 -3.73
C SER A 10 -6.28 -7.49 -2.21
N LEU A 11 -6.46 -6.33 -1.54
CA LEU A 11 -6.49 -6.27 -0.08
C LEU A 11 -7.65 -7.08 0.49
N LYS A 12 -8.86 -6.94 -0.08
CA LYS A 12 -10.04 -7.70 0.32
C LYS A 12 -9.82 -9.20 0.18
N ALA A 13 -9.27 -9.66 -0.94
CA ALA A 13 -9.00 -11.08 -1.15
C ALA A 13 -8.03 -11.67 -0.11
N LEU A 14 -7.07 -10.87 0.38
CA LEU A 14 -6.16 -11.31 1.45
C LEU A 14 -6.88 -11.38 2.81
N VAL A 15 -7.72 -10.38 3.13
CA VAL A 15 -8.53 -10.36 4.36
C VAL A 15 -9.51 -11.55 4.37
N ASP A 16 -10.26 -11.75 3.29
CA ASP A 16 -11.26 -12.83 3.17
C ASP A 16 -10.63 -14.23 3.32
N ARG A 17 -9.36 -14.39 2.90
CA ARG A 17 -8.60 -15.65 3.02
C ARG A 17 -7.93 -15.83 4.38
N GLY A 18 -8.10 -14.89 5.31
CA GLY A 18 -7.56 -14.99 6.66
C GLY A 18 -6.06 -14.75 6.76
N PHE A 19 -5.44 -14.06 5.81
CA PHE A 19 -4.05 -13.65 5.96
C PHE A 19 -3.90 -12.63 7.09
N ASN A 20 -2.80 -12.72 7.85
CA ASN A 20 -2.50 -11.76 8.91
C ASN A 20 -2.00 -10.44 8.32
N ILE A 21 -2.90 -9.45 8.17
CA ILE A 21 -2.55 -8.13 7.67
C ILE A 21 -2.05 -7.23 8.80
N VAL A 22 -0.73 -7.21 8.99
CA VAL A 22 -0.07 -6.43 10.04
C VAL A 22 -0.09 -4.91 9.81
N GLY A 23 -0.32 -4.47 8.57
CA GLY A 23 -0.51 -3.06 8.26
C GLY A 23 -0.78 -2.77 6.78
N VAL A 24 -1.43 -1.64 6.54
CA VAL A 24 -1.80 -1.14 5.22
C VAL A 24 -1.14 0.23 4.99
N ILE A 25 -0.33 0.31 3.94
CA ILE A 25 0.33 1.55 3.54
C ILE A 25 -0.42 2.12 2.33
N THR A 26 -0.86 3.36 2.43
CA THR A 26 -1.55 4.09 1.35
C THR A 26 -1.03 5.54 1.25
N ALA A 27 -1.38 6.24 0.17
CA ALA A 27 -1.04 7.64 0.02
C ALA A 27 -1.72 8.50 1.11
N PRO A 28 -1.07 9.59 1.57
CA PRO A 28 -1.71 10.60 2.41
C PRO A 28 -2.97 11.12 1.77
N ASP A 29 -3.95 11.49 2.59
CA ASP A 29 -5.16 12.15 2.12
C ASP A 29 -4.79 13.47 1.44
N LYS A 30 -5.48 13.76 0.35
CA LYS A 30 -5.25 14.99 -0.42
C LYS A 30 -6.57 15.68 -0.70
N PRO A 31 -6.59 17.02 -0.73
CA PRO A 31 -7.73 17.75 -1.26
C PRO A 31 -7.99 17.35 -2.72
N ALA A 32 -9.25 17.07 -3.06
CA ALA A 32 -9.64 16.72 -4.42
C ALA A 32 -10.97 17.38 -4.82
N GLY A 33 -11.15 17.59 -6.12
CA GLY A 33 -12.38 18.14 -6.71
C GLY A 33 -12.58 19.65 -6.48
N ARG A 34 -13.71 20.17 -6.97
CA ARG A 34 -14.12 21.56 -6.72
C ARG A 34 -14.54 21.68 -5.24
N GLY A 35 -13.91 22.59 -4.50
CA GLY A 35 -14.15 22.80 -3.07
C GLY A 35 -13.14 22.13 -2.12
N MET A 36 -12.08 21.50 -2.66
CA MET A 36 -10.91 21.03 -1.88
C MET A 36 -11.26 20.17 -0.65
N LYS A 37 -12.33 19.36 -0.75
CA LYS A 37 -12.67 18.42 0.33
C LYS A 37 -11.56 17.37 0.45
N MET A 38 -11.22 17.02 1.69
CA MET A 38 -10.24 15.98 1.96
C MET A 38 -10.78 14.65 1.43
N ASN A 39 -10.05 14.02 0.51
CA ASN A 39 -10.43 12.73 -0.04
C ASN A 39 -9.47 11.65 0.46
N GLU A 40 -10.06 10.64 1.08
CA GLU A 40 -9.36 9.44 1.52
C GLU A 40 -9.21 8.45 0.36
N SER A 41 -8.07 7.78 0.30
CA SER A 41 -7.86 6.70 -0.66
C SER A 41 -8.85 5.55 -0.46
N ALA A 42 -9.21 4.84 -1.52
CA ALA A 42 -10.10 3.68 -1.46
C ALA A 42 -9.58 2.60 -0.52
N VAL A 43 -8.26 2.35 -0.58
CA VAL A 43 -7.57 1.40 0.31
C VAL A 43 -7.65 1.83 1.77
N LYS A 44 -7.58 3.14 2.07
CA LYS A 44 -7.72 3.66 3.45
C LYS A 44 -9.11 3.35 3.99
N LYS A 45 -10.16 3.67 3.22
CA LYS A 45 -11.55 3.45 3.63
C LYS A 45 -11.81 1.98 3.96
N TYR A 46 -11.45 1.09 3.05
CA TYR A 46 -11.59 -0.34 3.27
C TYR A 46 -10.76 -0.85 4.47
N ALA A 47 -9.50 -0.43 4.59
CA ALA A 47 -8.66 -0.84 5.72
C ALA A 47 -9.23 -0.37 7.07
N ALA A 48 -9.80 0.82 7.13
CA ALA A 48 -10.43 1.35 8.34
C ALA A 48 -11.70 0.56 8.71
N GLU A 49 -12.53 0.18 7.73
CA GLU A 49 -13.69 -0.69 7.93
C GLU A 49 -13.32 -2.06 8.50
N GLN A 50 -12.15 -2.59 8.12
CA GLN A 50 -11.63 -3.85 8.63
C GLN A 50 -10.83 -3.71 9.95
N GLY A 51 -10.70 -2.50 10.49
CA GLY A 51 -9.92 -2.25 11.72
C GLY A 51 -8.42 -2.48 11.58
N LEU A 52 -7.87 -2.37 10.36
CA LEU A 52 -6.46 -2.61 10.09
C LEU A 52 -5.59 -1.39 10.44
N LYS A 53 -4.34 -1.64 10.86
CA LYS A 53 -3.36 -0.57 11.06
C LYS A 53 -3.04 0.12 9.74
N ILE A 54 -3.19 1.44 9.68
CA ILE A 54 -2.93 2.25 8.48
C ILE A 54 -1.71 3.14 8.68
N LEU A 55 -0.82 3.19 7.69
CA LEU A 55 0.31 4.13 7.63
C LEU A 55 0.19 4.98 6.35
N GLN A 56 0.33 6.31 6.49
CA GLN A 56 0.25 7.27 5.38
C GLN A 56 1.50 8.16 5.29
N PRO A 57 2.68 7.59 5.03
CA PRO A 57 3.93 8.35 5.01
C PRO A 57 3.94 9.40 3.90
N LEU A 58 4.37 10.62 4.22
CA LEU A 58 4.67 11.62 3.19
C LEU A 58 5.88 11.18 2.34
N LYS A 59 6.93 10.67 2.99
CA LYS A 59 8.17 10.19 2.37
C LYS A 59 8.47 8.75 2.80
N LEU A 60 8.81 7.88 1.84
CA LEU A 60 9.13 6.47 2.12
C LEU A 60 10.54 6.26 2.72
N LYS A 61 11.37 7.30 2.77
CA LYS A 61 12.71 7.27 3.37
C LYS A 61 12.76 7.95 4.74
N ASP A 62 11.60 8.36 5.26
CA ASP A 62 11.51 9.01 6.58
C ASP A 62 11.84 7.98 7.68
N PRO A 63 12.86 8.22 8.52
CA PRO A 63 13.24 7.29 9.58
C PRO A 63 12.08 6.86 10.48
N VAL A 64 11.18 7.78 10.81
CA VAL A 64 10.02 7.47 11.68
C VAL A 64 9.12 6.43 11.01
N PHE A 65 8.78 6.65 9.74
CA PHE A 65 8.00 5.68 8.97
C PHE A 65 8.72 4.33 8.83
N LEU A 66 10.05 4.35 8.62
CA LEU A 66 10.82 3.12 8.48
C LEU A 66 10.85 2.30 9.77
N ASP A 67 10.88 2.96 10.91
CA ASP A 67 10.82 2.28 12.21
C ASP A 67 9.42 1.72 12.47
N GLU A 68 8.36 2.46 12.13
CA GLU A 68 6.99 1.93 12.16
C GLU A 68 6.80 0.74 11.23
N LEU A 69 7.33 0.80 10.01
CA LEU A 69 7.25 -0.27 9.03
C LEU A 69 8.02 -1.52 9.50
N ARG A 70 9.22 -1.35 10.06
CA ARG A 70 10.00 -2.43 10.65
C ARG A 70 9.30 -3.07 11.84
N ALA A 71 8.64 -2.27 12.68
CA ALA A 71 7.91 -2.76 13.84
C ALA A 71 6.73 -3.68 13.47
N LEU A 72 6.22 -3.60 12.23
CA LEU A 72 5.18 -4.51 11.75
C LEU A 72 5.68 -5.95 11.59
N LYS A 73 7.00 -6.17 11.45
CA LYS A 73 7.62 -7.50 11.26
C LYS A 73 6.94 -8.33 10.15
N ALA A 74 6.63 -7.69 9.02
CA ALA A 74 5.96 -8.35 7.90
C ALA A 74 6.88 -9.37 7.22
N ASP A 75 6.37 -10.58 6.96
CA ASP A 75 7.10 -11.62 6.21
C ASP A 75 7.18 -11.31 4.72
N LEU A 76 6.14 -10.68 4.17
CA LEU A 76 5.96 -10.37 2.75
C LEU A 76 5.29 -9.00 2.58
N GLN A 77 5.73 -8.21 1.60
CA GLN A 77 5.01 -7.01 1.17
C GLN A 77 4.30 -7.24 -0.16
N ILE A 78 3.03 -6.84 -0.23
CA ILE A 78 2.23 -6.87 -1.45
C ILE A 78 1.96 -5.43 -1.89
N VAL A 79 2.33 -5.11 -3.13
CA VAL A 79 2.22 -3.78 -3.73
C VAL A 79 1.24 -3.83 -4.89
N VAL A 80 0.26 -2.93 -4.90
CA VAL A 80 -0.74 -2.83 -5.96
C VAL A 80 -1.01 -1.36 -6.23
N ALA A 81 -0.73 -0.89 -7.45
CA ALA A 81 -0.94 0.50 -7.86
C ALA A 81 -0.48 1.53 -6.80
N PHE A 82 0.79 1.44 -6.42
CA PHE A 82 1.43 2.32 -5.45
C PHE A 82 2.66 3.02 -6.05
N ARG A 83 3.14 4.07 -5.39
CA ARG A 83 4.34 4.80 -5.82
C ARG A 83 5.61 3.93 -5.75
N MET A 84 6.65 4.34 -6.47
CA MET A 84 7.96 3.68 -6.46
C MET A 84 8.50 3.54 -5.04
N LEU A 85 8.91 2.31 -4.69
CA LEU A 85 9.51 2.00 -3.40
C LEU A 85 11.03 2.19 -3.47
N PRO A 86 11.66 2.82 -2.46
CA PRO A 86 13.10 2.76 -2.31
C PRO A 86 13.53 1.35 -1.87
N GLU A 87 14.76 0.97 -2.18
CA GLU A 87 15.29 -0.37 -1.90
C GLU A 87 15.16 -0.79 -0.42
N LEU A 88 15.48 0.14 0.48
CA LEU A 88 15.35 -0.04 1.93
C LEU A 88 13.91 -0.36 2.41
N VAL A 89 12.89 -0.10 1.59
CA VAL A 89 11.49 -0.50 1.86
C VAL A 89 11.19 -1.86 1.25
N TRP A 90 11.51 -2.08 -0.03
CA TRP A 90 11.13 -3.33 -0.71
C TRP A 90 11.96 -4.55 -0.28
N ASN A 91 13.17 -4.33 0.27
CA ASN A 91 14.08 -5.40 0.74
C ASN A 91 13.91 -5.67 2.24
N MET A 92 13.01 -4.94 2.92
CA MET A 92 12.75 -5.10 4.35
C MET A 92 12.16 -6.46 4.76
N PRO A 93 11.16 -7.03 4.05
CA PRO A 93 10.55 -8.29 4.43
C PRO A 93 11.42 -9.47 3.95
N PRO A 94 11.56 -10.56 4.73
CA PRO A 94 12.41 -11.69 4.39
C PRO A 94 11.98 -12.42 3.11
N MET A 95 10.68 -12.46 2.78
CA MET A 95 10.17 -13.04 1.53
C MET A 95 10.13 -12.03 0.36
N GLY A 96 10.65 -10.83 0.57
CA GLY A 96 10.68 -9.77 -0.43
C GLY A 96 9.33 -9.09 -0.66
N THR A 97 9.25 -8.40 -1.80
CA THR A 97 8.09 -7.58 -2.17
C THR A 97 7.55 -8.03 -3.52
N ILE A 98 6.25 -8.33 -3.58
CA ILE A 98 5.55 -8.71 -4.80
C ILE A 98 4.69 -7.54 -5.27
N ASN A 99 4.72 -7.25 -6.57
CA ASN A 99 3.89 -6.22 -7.19
C ASN A 99 2.86 -6.85 -8.13
N VAL A 100 1.58 -6.52 -7.96
CA VAL A 100 0.52 -6.87 -8.90
C VAL A 100 0.49 -5.81 -10.00
N HIS A 101 0.97 -6.21 -11.17
CA HIS A 101 0.99 -5.38 -12.37
C HIS A 101 -0.17 -5.72 -13.30
N ALA A 102 -0.88 -4.70 -13.80
CA ALA A 102 -2.08 -4.88 -14.63
C ALA A 102 -1.75 -5.16 -16.12
N SER A 103 -0.72 -5.95 -16.40
CA SER A 103 -0.36 -6.37 -17.75
C SER A 103 0.37 -7.71 -17.77
N LEU A 104 0.47 -8.30 -18.97
CA LEU A 104 1.28 -9.47 -19.23
C LEU A 104 2.74 -9.05 -19.49
N LEU A 105 3.56 -9.10 -18.45
CA LEU A 105 4.99 -8.82 -18.55
C LEU A 105 5.68 -9.77 -19.56
N PRO A 106 6.73 -9.30 -20.27
CA PRO A 106 7.40 -7.99 -20.15
C PRO A 106 6.70 -6.84 -20.89
N LYS A 107 5.53 -7.05 -21.51
CA LYS A 107 4.80 -6.00 -22.23
C LYS A 107 4.21 -4.98 -21.26
N TYR A 108 4.16 -3.71 -21.68
CA TYR A 108 3.52 -2.61 -20.92
C TYR A 108 4.10 -2.42 -19.50
N ARG A 109 5.43 -2.46 -19.37
CA ARG A 109 6.12 -2.04 -18.14
C ARG A 109 5.91 -0.54 -17.92
N GLY A 110 5.82 -0.14 -16.65
CA GLY A 110 5.69 1.26 -16.26
C GLY A 110 4.23 1.70 -16.17
N CYS A 111 4.04 3.01 -16.01
CA CYS A 111 2.72 3.63 -16.04
C CYS A 111 2.44 4.14 -17.45
N LEU A 112 1.16 4.13 -17.85
CA LEU A 112 0.66 5.15 -18.79
C LEU A 112 0.57 6.50 -18.06
#